data_AF-A0A3R7CXP6-F1
#
_entry.id   AF-A0A3R7CXP6-F1
#
_cell.length_a   1.000
_cell.length_b   1.000
_cell.length_c   1.000
_cell.angle_alpha   90.00
_cell.angle_beta   90.00
_cell.angle_gamma   90.00
#
_symmetry.space_group_name_H-M   'P 1'
#
loop_
_entity.id
_entity.type
_entity.pdbx_description
1 polymer ?
#
loop_
_entity_poly.entity_id
_entity_poly.type
_entity_poly.pdbx_seq_one_letter_code
_entity_poly.pdbx_strand_id
1 'polypeptide(L)' 'MAKEGKLIEIEREVSSKYEVADIYVELERKGNKLPVLFHSVDGMQNVKVIMNVVGGRQILAE' A
#
# COMPACT_ATOMS: atom_id res chain seq x y z
N MET A 1 1.80 8.59 10.01
CA MET A 1 1.80 7.78 8.75
C MET A 1 1.43 8.58 7.49
N ALA A 2 0.14 8.83 7.18
CA ALA A 2 -0.25 9.57 5.96
C ALA A 2 0.23 11.04 5.95
N LYS A 3 0.06 11.75 7.08
CA LYS A 3 0.53 13.14 7.25
C LYS A 3 2.06 13.31 7.36
N GLU A 4 2.80 12.22 7.45
CA GLU A 4 4.26 12.22 7.61
C GLU A 4 5.01 11.80 6.33
N GLY A 5 4.31 11.57 5.22
CA GLY A 5 4.93 11.05 3.98
C GLY A 5 5.45 9.61 4.11
N LYS A 6 5.02 8.88 5.15
CA LYS A 6 5.41 7.47 5.41
C LYS A 6 4.40 6.48 4.79
N LEU A 7 3.66 6.89 3.77
CA LEU A 7 2.60 6.10 3.12
C LEU A 7 2.61 6.39 1.61
N ILE A 8 2.52 5.34 0.80
CA ILE A 8 2.26 5.47 -0.63
C ILE A 8 0.77 5.31 -0.87
N GLU A 9 0.16 6.24 -1.60
CA GLU A 9 -1.27 6.21 -1.94
C GLU A 9 -1.45 5.89 -3.43
N ILE A 10 -2.32 4.92 -3.71
CA ILE A 10 -2.70 4.52 -5.06
C ILE A 10 -4.20 4.78 -5.20
N GLU A 11 -4.52 5.80 -6.00
CA GLU A 11 -5.89 6.26 -6.21
C GLU A 11 -6.57 5.57 -7.40
N ARG A 12 -5.79 5.05 -8.35
CA ARG A 12 -6.35 4.30 -9.48
C ARG A 12 -7.01 3.01 -9.01
N GLU A 13 -8.01 2.57 -9.77
CA GLU A 13 -8.62 1.26 -9.55
C GLU A 13 -7.59 0.13 -9.76
N VAL A 14 -7.64 -0.84 -8.86
CA VAL A 14 -6.86 -2.07 -8.89
C VAL A 14 -7.74 -3.28 -8.59
N SER A 15 -7.37 -4.46 -9.07
CA SER A 15 -8.05 -5.69 -8.68
C SER A 15 -7.48 -6.28 -7.38
N SER A 16 -8.33 -6.85 -6.54
CA SER A 16 -7.86 -7.67 -5.42
C SER A 16 -7.24 -8.99 -5.89
N LYS A 17 -7.51 -9.42 -7.14
CA LYS A 17 -6.94 -10.63 -7.73
C LYS A 17 -5.50 -10.38 -8.15
N TYR A 18 -4.59 -10.52 -7.19
CA TYR A 18 -3.14 -10.45 -7.34
C TYR A 18 -2.57 -9.07 -7.70
N GLU A 19 -3.30 -8.19 -8.38
CA GLU A 19 -2.77 -6.89 -8.79
C GLU A 19 -2.27 -6.06 -7.59
N VAL A 20 -3.04 -6.01 -6.49
CA VAL A 20 -2.61 -5.37 -5.23
C VAL A 20 -1.26 -5.92 -4.72
N ALA A 21 -1.09 -7.25 -4.76
CA ALA A 21 0.14 -7.90 -4.31
C ALA A 21 1.31 -7.68 -5.30
N ASP A 22 1.04 -7.76 -6.61
CA ASP A 22 2.03 -7.57 -7.67
C ASP A 22 2.59 -6.15 -7.65
N ILE A 23 1.72 -5.14 -7.51
CA ILE A 23 2.13 -3.74 -7.34
C ILE A 23 3.06 -3.61 -6.14
N TYR A 24 2.70 -4.22 -5.00
CA TYR A 24 3.54 -4.16 -3.81
C TYR A 24 4.92 -4.82 -4.04
N VAL A 25 4.98 -5.99 -4.67
CA VAL A 25 6.23 -6.68 -5.01
C VAL A 25 7.12 -5.83 -5.93
N GLU A 26 6.53 -5.16 -6.92
CA GLU A 26 7.29 -4.25 -7.79
C GLU A 26 7.86 -3.06 -7.04
N LEU A 27 7.09 -2.47 -6.12
CA LEU A 27 7.56 -1.39 -5.26
C LEU A 27 8.69 -1.86 -4.34
N GLU A 28 8.54 -3.04 -3.72
CA GLU A 28 9.55 -3.65 -2.85
C GLU A 28 10.86 -3.91 -3.62
N ARG A 29 10.77 -4.42 -4.86
CA ARG A 29 11.94 -4.61 -5.75
C ARG A 29 12.65 -3.30 -6.09
N LYS A 30 11.93 -2.17 -6.10
CA LYS A 30 12.50 -0.82 -6.26
C LYS A 30 13.04 -0.24 -4.94
N GLY A 31 13.05 -1.02 -3.86
CA GLY A 31 13.56 -0.64 -2.55
C GLY A 31 12.54 0.04 -1.64
N ASN A 32 11.25 0.07 -2.01
CA ASN A 32 10.22 0.61 -1.14
C ASN A 32 10.03 -0.26 0.10
N LYS A 33 9.95 0.38 1.27
CA LYS A 33 9.62 -0.26 2.55
C LYS A 33 8.40 0.35 3.23
N LEU A 34 7.78 1.34 2.60
CA LEU A 34 6.63 2.04 3.15
C LEU A 34 5.35 1.19 2.96
N PRO A 35 4.37 1.33 3.86
CA PRO A 35 3.02 0.85 3.61
C PRO A 35 2.42 1.46 2.33
N VAL A 36 1.51 0.72 1.71
CA VAL A 36 0.80 1.15 0.49
C VAL A 36 -0.69 1.10 0.75
N LEU A 37 -1.41 2.19 0.50
CA LEU A 37 -2.86 2.31 0.61
C LEU A 37 -3.48 2.37 -0.78
N PHE A 38 -4.38 1.44 -1.07
CA PHE A 38 -5.16 1.37 -2.30
C PHE A 38 -6.57 1.90 -2.03
N HIS A 39 -7.00 2.90 -2.80
CA HIS A 39 -8.24 3.63 -2.51
C HIS A 39 -9.47 3.08 -3.24
N SER A 40 -9.28 2.31 -4.32
CA SER A 40 -10.35 1.71 -5.11
C SER A 40 -9.95 0.29 -5.51
N VAL A 41 -10.66 -0.72 -4.99
CA VAL A 41 -10.36 -2.13 -5.26
C VAL A 41 -11.60 -2.85 -5.78
N ASP A 42 -11.49 -3.49 -6.96
CA ASP A 42 -12.60 -4.18 -7.64
C ASP A 42 -13.89 -3.32 -7.75
N GLY A 43 -13.76 -2.07 -8.19
CA GLY A 43 -14.87 -1.12 -8.28
C GLY A 43 -15.41 -0.60 -6.93
N MET A 44 -14.89 -1.07 -5.79
CA MET A 44 -15.35 -0.65 -4.46
C MET A 44 -14.64 0.63 -4.01
N GLN A 45 -15.20 1.78 -4.36
CA GLN A 45 -14.62 3.09 -4.01
C GLN A 45 -14.64 3.43 -2.52
N ASN A 46 -15.47 2.73 -1.72
CA ASN A 46 -15.54 2.91 -0.27
C ASN A 46 -14.66 1.91 0.50
N VAL A 47 -14.04 0.96 -0.19
CA VAL A 47 -13.19 -0.06 0.43
C VAL A 47 -11.73 0.27 0.13
N LYS A 48 -10.97 0.53 1.18
CA LYS A 48 -9.53 0.77 1.08
C LYS A 48 -8.79 -0.48 1.56
N VAL A 49 -7.73 -0.83 0.84
CA VAL A 49 -6.83 -1.93 1.22
C VAL A 49 -5.48 -1.35 1.57
N ILE A 50 -4.92 -1.72 2.70
CA ILE A 50 -3.57 -1.33 3.10
C ILE A 50 -2.67 -2.55 3.16
N MET A 51 -1.50 -2.44 2.52
CA MET A 51 -0.45 -3.44 2.56
C MET A 51 0.76 -2.93 3.33
N ASN A 52 1.47 -3.88 3.95
CA ASN A 52 2.69 -3.61 4.72
C ASN A 52 2.49 -2.56 5.83
N VAL A 53 1.38 -2.66 6.57
CA VAL A 53 1.00 -1.75 7.68
C VAL A 53 2.13 -1.58 8.70
N VAL A 54 2.89 -2.65 8.92
CA VAL A 54 3.96 -2.68 9.91
C VAL A 54 5.24 -2.01 9.39
N GLY A 55 5.36 -1.74 8.09
CA GLY A 55 6.43 -0.91 7.50
C GLY A 55 7.87 -1.34 7.78
N GLY A 56 8.07 -2.56 8.31
CA GLY A 56 9.33 -3.02 8.88
C GLY A 56 9.61 -2.50 10.30
N ARG A 57 10.66 -3.03 10.93
CA ARG A 57 11.03 -2.76 12.34
C ARG A 57 11.14 -1.28 12.71
N GLN A 58 11.41 -0.42 11.72
CA GLN A 58 11.63 1.01 11.90
C GLN A 58 10.33 1.78 12.16
N ILE A 59 9.19 1.32 11.62
CA ILE A 59 7.86 1.90 11.86
C ILE A 59 7.23 1.36 13.14
N LEU A 60 7.52 0.11 13.51
CA LEU A 60 6.97 -0.52 14.73
C LEU A 60 7.57 0.05 16.03
N ALA A 61 8.74 0.68 15.97
CA ALA A 61 9.48 1.16 17.14
C ALA A 61 9.20 2.62 17.52
N GLU A 62 8.36 3.31 16.74
CA GLU A 62 7.85 4.67 17.01
C GLU A 62 6.39 4.61 17.49
#